data_AF-A0A644Z8C4-F1
#
_entry.id   AF-A0A644Z8C4-F1
#
_cell.length_a   1.000
_cell.length_b   1.000
_cell.length_c   1.000
_cell.angle_alpha   90.00
_cell.angle_beta   90.00
_cell.angle_gamma   90.00
#
_symmetry.space_group_name_H-M   'P 1'
#
loop_
_entity.id
_entity.type
_entity.pdbx_description
1 polymer ?
#
loop_
_entity_poly.entity_id
_entity_poly.type
_entity_poly.pdbx_seq_one_letter_code
_entity_poly.pdbx_strand_id
1 'polypeptide(L)'
;MLHAQLLRPEQLPRVSEAGIIPSFFISAIPAFGDELIKALGKRAKELCPAGSAAASGISFTLHQDAPVLPPDPRMAVDAAIKRETKTGAILGEEERISREEALAAVTANAAYQCFEENTKGKLKPGFSGDVVIL
;
A
#
# COMPACT_ATOMS: atom_id res chain seq x y z
N MET A 1 4.24 -1.54 -10.95
CA MET A 1 3.16 -0.66 -11.46
C MET A 1 2.85 0.38 -10.40
N LEU A 2 3.01 1.68 -10.72
CA LEU A 2 2.80 2.76 -9.75
C LEU A 2 1.32 3.16 -9.63
N HIS A 3 0.96 3.69 -8.46
CA HIS A 3 -0.38 3.97 -7.95
C HIS A 3 -1.32 2.77 -7.87
N ALA A 4 -1.54 2.06 -8.98
CA ALA A 4 -2.42 0.90 -9.09
C ALA A 4 -3.80 1.12 -8.42
N GLN A 5 -4.26 2.37 -8.39
CA GLN A 5 -5.28 2.82 -7.45
C GLN A 5 -6.68 2.31 -7.82
N LEU A 6 -6.91 2.09 -9.12
CA LEU A 6 -8.14 1.52 -9.68
C LEU A 6 -7.93 0.11 -10.23
N LEU A 7 -6.85 -0.56 -9.80
CA LEU A 7 -6.67 -1.98 -10.08
C LEU A 7 -7.86 -2.73 -9.47
N ARG A 8 -8.52 -3.58 -10.26
CA ARG A 8 -9.66 -4.36 -9.78
C ARG A 8 -9.20 -5.74 -9.33
N PRO A 9 -9.82 -6.35 -8.31
CA PRO A 9 -9.44 -7.68 -7.82
C PRO A 9 -9.37 -8.74 -8.93
N GLU A 10 -10.28 -8.72 -9.92
CA GLU A 10 -10.27 -9.66 -11.04
C GLU A 10 -9.09 -9.47 -12.01
N GLN A 11 -8.33 -8.37 -11.90
CA GLN A 11 -7.13 -8.13 -12.68
C GLN A 11 -5.87 -8.65 -11.98
N LEU A 12 -5.94 -8.97 -10.68
CA LEU A 12 -4.81 -9.46 -9.89
C LEU A 12 -4.17 -10.75 -10.42
N PRO A 13 -4.92 -11.76 -10.94
CA PRO A 13 -4.30 -12.94 -11.55
C PRO A 13 -3.34 -12.58 -12.68
N ARG A 14 -3.74 -11.64 -13.56
CA ARG A 14 -2.91 -11.17 -14.67
C ARG A 14 -1.69 -10.39 -14.20
N VAL A 15 -1.82 -9.63 -13.11
CA VAL A 15 -0.70 -8.92 -12.46
C VAL A 15 0.33 -9.91 -11.93
N SER A 16 -0.13 -10.98 -11.28
CA SER A 16 0.72 -12.06 -10.76
C SER A 16 1.42 -12.82 -11.89
N GLU A 17 0.69 -13.26 -12.91
CA GLU A 17 1.24 -13.95 -14.09
C GLU A 17 2.32 -13.12 -14.82
N ALA A 18 2.16 -11.80 -14.84
CA ALA A 18 3.13 -10.90 -15.44
C ALA A 18 4.34 -10.57 -14.54
N GLY A 19 4.38 -11.07 -13.30
CA GLY A 19 5.44 -10.76 -12.33
C GLY A 19 5.45 -9.28 -11.89
N ILE A 20 4.31 -8.58 -11.98
CA ILE A 20 4.21 -7.16 -11.67
C ILE A 20 3.94 -6.97 -10.18
N ILE A 21 4.74 -6.12 -9.54
CA ILE A 21 4.49 -5.64 -8.17
C ILE A 21 3.74 -4.30 -8.22
N PRO A 22 2.50 -4.21 -7.73
CA PRO A 22 1.80 -2.94 -7.57
C PRO A 22 2.37 -2.14 -6.40
N SER A 23 2.41 -0.81 -6.55
CA SER A 23 2.67 0.13 -5.47
C SER A 23 1.46 1.02 -5.26
N PHE A 24 0.85 0.96 -4.08
CA PHE A 24 -0.41 1.65 -3.80
C PHE A 24 -0.19 3.00 -3.11
N PHE A 25 -0.84 4.03 -3.64
CA PHE A 25 -0.93 5.34 -3.00
C PHE A 25 -2.09 5.35 -1.99
N ILE A 26 -2.01 4.49 -0.97
CA ILE A 26 -3.15 4.20 -0.07
C ILE A 26 -3.49 5.37 0.87
N SER A 27 -2.54 6.26 1.14
CA SER A 27 -2.79 7.51 1.86
C SER A 27 -3.76 8.46 1.15
N ALA A 28 -4.08 8.21 -0.12
CA ALA A 28 -5.16 8.93 -0.80
C ALA A 28 -6.53 8.70 -0.11
N ILE A 29 -6.72 7.63 0.67
CA ILE A 29 -7.96 7.38 1.41
C ILE A 29 -8.20 8.46 2.48
N PRO A 30 -7.31 8.67 3.47
CA PRO A 30 -7.50 9.75 4.44
C PRO A 30 -7.35 11.15 3.84
N ALA A 31 -6.57 11.32 2.77
CA ALA A 31 -6.33 12.64 2.18
C ALA A 31 -7.45 13.13 1.25
N PHE A 32 -7.98 12.22 0.41
CA PHE A 32 -8.88 12.55 -0.71
C PHE A 32 -10.10 11.60 -0.79
N GLY A 33 -10.28 10.70 0.18
CA GLY A 33 -11.30 9.65 0.10
C GLY A 33 -12.72 10.19 -0.01
N ASP A 34 -13.03 11.30 0.64
CA ASP A 34 -14.35 11.92 0.58
C ASP A 34 -14.67 12.50 -0.81
N GLU A 35 -13.68 13.09 -1.48
CA GLU A 35 -13.77 13.53 -2.87
C GLU A 35 -13.85 12.34 -3.83
N LEU A 36 -13.07 11.29 -3.58
CA LEU A 36 -13.06 10.08 -4.40
C LEU A 36 -14.40 9.32 -4.31
N ILE A 37 -15.07 9.34 -3.16
CA ILE A 37 -16.44 8.82 -3.01
C ILE A 37 -17.40 9.56 -3.93
N LYS A 38 -17.33 10.90 -3.99
CA LYS A 38 -18.19 11.71 -4.86
C LYS A 38 -17.90 11.44 -6.33
N ALA A 39 -16.63 11.30 -6.70
CA ALA A 39 -16.20 11.10 -8.09
C ALA A 39 -16.47 9.68 -8.62
N LEU A 40 -16.25 8.65 -7.79
CA LEU A 40 -16.28 7.24 -8.21
C LEU A 40 -17.52 6.49 -7.74
N GLY A 41 -18.31 7.07 -6.83
CA GLY A 41 -19.46 6.43 -6.22
C GLY A 41 -19.08 5.11 -5.54
N LYS A 42 -19.83 4.05 -5.83
CA LYS A 42 -19.64 2.72 -5.22
C LYS A 42 -18.26 2.12 -5.47
N ARG A 43 -17.55 2.54 -6.53
CA ARG A 43 -16.22 2.02 -6.88
C ARG A 43 -15.12 2.55 -5.96
N ALA A 44 -15.38 3.59 -5.17
CA ALA A 44 -14.40 4.12 -4.22
C ALA A 44 -13.97 3.08 -3.17
N LYS A 45 -14.82 2.10 -2.84
CA LYS A 45 -14.46 1.02 -1.91
C LYS A 45 -13.37 0.09 -2.46
N GLU A 46 -13.25 -0.03 -3.79
CA GLU A 46 -12.28 -0.91 -4.47
C GLU A 46 -10.90 -0.23 -4.67
N LEU A 47 -10.71 0.98 -4.14
CA LEU A 47 -9.45 1.71 -4.27
C LEU A 47 -8.32 0.94 -3.59
N CYS A 48 -7.17 0.84 -4.28
CA CYS A 48 -5.95 0.22 -3.76
C CYS A 48 -6.24 -1.15 -3.12
N PRO A 49 -6.48 -2.22 -3.92
CA PRO A 49 -6.93 -3.51 -3.43
C PRO A 49 -5.80 -4.32 -2.74
N ALA A 50 -5.29 -3.79 -1.63
CA ALA A 50 -4.15 -4.34 -0.90
C ALA A 50 -4.50 -5.66 -0.18
N GLY A 51 -5.70 -5.76 0.39
CA GLY A 51 -6.17 -7.00 1.03
C GLY A 51 -6.37 -8.12 0.01
N SER A 52 -6.95 -7.82 -1.14
CA SER A 52 -7.06 -8.76 -2.25
C SER A 52 -5.69 -9.18 -2.81
N ALA A 53 -4.74 -8.24 -2.93
CA ALA A 53 -3.38 -8.57 -3.34
C ALA A 53 -2.68 -9.49 -2.33
N ALA A 54 -2.80 -9.20 -1.03
CA ALA A 54 -2.29 -10.03 0.05
C ALA A 54 -2.88 -11.45 0.02
N ALA A 55 -4.21 -11.55 -0.06
CA ALA A 55 -4.93 -12.82 -0.14
C ALA A 55 -4.54 -13.66 -1.38
N SER A 56 -4.13 -12.99 -2.46
CA SER A 56 -3.67 -13.63 -3.70
C SER A 56 -2.17 -13.97 -3.68
N GLY A 57 -1.46 -13.73 -2.58
CA GLY A 57 -0.01 -13.95 -2.46
C GLY A 57 0.84 -13.01 -3.33
N ILE A 58 0.28 -11.89 -3.78
CA ILE A 58 0.97 -10.92 -4.62
C ILE A 58 1.71 -9.94 -3.71
N SER A 59 3.02 -9.82 -3.88
CA SER A 59 3.81 -8.80 -3.19
C SER A 59 3.41 -7.40 -3.67
N PHE A 60 3.31 -6.44 -2.75
CA PHE A 60 2.96 -5.05 -3.03
C PHE A 60 3.73 -4.09 -2.12
N THR A 61 3.75 -2.82 -2.49
CA THR A 61 4.36 -1.73 -1.70
C THR A 61 3.38 -0.58 -1.48
N LEU A 62 3.68 0.28 -0.50
CA LEU A 62 2.91 1.50 -0.23
C LEU A 62 3.82 2.73 -0.36
N HIS A 63 3.29 3.86 -0.83
CA HIS A 63 4.05 5.11 -0.97
C HIS A 63 3.21 6.36 -0.63
N GLN A 64 3.87 7.52 -0.49
CA GLN A 64 3.25 8.83 -0.24
C GLN A 64 3.24 9.76 -1.46
N ASP A 65 3.93 9.39 -2.54
CA ASP A 65 4.05 10.21 -3.75
C ASP A 65 4.53 11.64 -3.46
N ALA A 66 5.54 11.79 -2.60
CA ALA A 66 6.02 13.10 -2.21
C ALA A 66 6.45 13.92 -3.45
N PRO A 67 6.08 15.21 -3.53
CA PRO A 67 5.53 16.05 -2.47
C PRO A 67 3.99 16.12 -2.39
N VAL A 68 3.25 15.24 -3.09
CA VAL A 68 1.78 15.23 -3.06
C VAL A 68 1.27 15.07 -1.62
N LEU A 69 1.82 14.09 -0.88
CA LEU A 69 1.74 14.04 0.57
C LEU A 69 3.14 14.10 1.20
N PRO A 70 3.27 14.55 2.46
CA PRO A 70 4.54 14.51 3.17
C PRO A 70 5.14 13.09 3.17
N PRO A 71 6.47 12.94 3.13
CA PRO A 71 7.13 11.64 3.09
C PRO A 71 7.13 10.93 4.46
N ASP A 72 5.96 10.78 5.08
CA ASP A 72 5.76 10.04 6.33
C ASP A 72 5.17 8.65 6.04
N PRO A 73 5.96 7.56 6.09
CA PRO A 73 5.47 6.21 5.80
C PRO A 73 4.42 5.73 6.81
N ARG A 74 4.35 6.31 8.02
CA ARG A 74 3.32 5.97 9.02
C ARG A 74 1.93 6.28 8.49
N MET A 75 1.78 7.31 7.65
CA MET A 75 0.50 7.63 7.02
C MET A 75 -0.01 6.51 6.11
N ALA A 76 0.88 5.89 5.32
CA ALA A 76 0.52 4.75 4.47
C ALA A 76 0.16 3.53 5.32
N VAL A 77 0.95 3.25 6.36
CA VAL A 77 0.70 2.13 7.28
C VAL A 77 -0.67 2.27 7.95
N ASP A 78 -0.94 3.44 8.52
CA ASP A 78 -2.22 3.73 9.18
C ASP A 78 -3.39 3.67 8.20
N ALA A 79 -3.23 4.25 7.00
CA ALA A 79 -4.26 4.23 5.96
C ALA A 79 -4.57 2.81 5.49
N ALA A 80 -3.57 1.94 5.37
CA ALA A 80 -3.75 0.56 4.92
C ALA A 80 -4.50 -0.30 5.95
N ILE A 81 -4.27 -0.04 7.25
CA ILE A 81 -4.92 -0.77 8.34
C ILE A 81 -6.33 -0.24 8.61
N LYS A 82 -6.51 1.10 8.66
CA LYS A 82 -7.77 1.72 9.06
C LYS A 82 -8.74 1.89 7.89
N ARG A 83 -8.21 2.30 6.73
CA ARG A 83 -8.96 2.65 5.51
C ARG A 83 -10.08 3.66 5.73
N GLU A 84 -9.82 4.63 6.60
CA GLU A 84 -10.77 5.66 7.05
C GLU A 84 -10.49 7.00 6.32
N THR A 85 -11.54 7.63 5.79
CA THR A 85 -11.46 8.97 5.18
C THR A 85 -11.40 10.06 6.25
N LYS A 86 -11.18 11.31 5.83
CA LYS A 86 -11.15 12.45 6.74
C LYS A 86 -12.45 12.65 7.50
N THR A 87 -13.60 12.30 6.90
CA THR A 87 -14.91 12.37 7.57
C THR A 87 -15.31 11.11 8.36
N GLY A 88 -14.43 10.11 8.42
CA GLY A 88 -14.67 8.87 9.17
C GLY A 88 -15.35 7.75 8.37
N ALA A 89 -15.51 7.90 7.05
CA ALA A 89 -16.06 6.83 6.22
C ALA A 89 -15.01 5.72 6.02
N ILE A 90 -15.41 4.46 6.10
CA ILE A 90 -14.52 3.33 5.80
C ILE A 90 -14.64 2.96 4.31
N LEU A 91 -13.52 2.95 3.60
CA LEU A 91 -13.46 2.58 2.17
C LEU A 91 -12.89 1.18 1.98
N GLY A 92 -13.74 0.21 1.67
CA GLY A 92 -13.31 -1.17 1.39
C GLY A 92 -12.70 -1.81 2.64
N GLU A 93 -13.53 -2.12 3.63
CA GLU A 93 -13.09 -2.75 4.87
C GLU A 93 -12.39 -4.11 4.62
N GLU A 94 -12.84 -4.82 3.60
CA GLU A 94 -12.26 -6.06 3.08
C GLU A 94 -10.85 -5.90 2.50
N GLU A 95 -10.45 -4.68 2.15
CA GLU A 95 -9.12 -4.36 1.59
C GLU A 95 -8.13 -3.88 2.66
N ARG A 96 -8.49 -3.99 3.94
CA ARG A 96 -7.57 -3.77 5.06
C ARG A 96 -6.51 -4.87 5.08
N ILE A 97 -5.31 -4.49 5.52
CA ILE A 97 -4.20 -5.42 5.71
C ILE A 97 -3.71 -5.41 7.16
N SER A 98 -2.99 -6.46 7.54
CA SER A 98 -2.38 -6.57 8.87
C SER A 98 -1.30 -5.50 9.07
N ARG A 99 -0.94 -5.24 10.33
CA ARG A 99 0.15 -4.33 10.66
C ARG A 99 1.48 -4.84 10.11
N GLU A 100 1.72 -6.14 10.17
CA GLU A 100 2.90 -6.81 9.65
C GLU A 100 3.00 -6.67 8.13
N GLU A 101 1.88 -6.86 7.42
CA GLU A 101 1.80 -6.67 5.96
C GLU A 101 2.09 -5.22 5.58
N ALA A 102 1.48 -4.26 6.29
CA ALA A 102 1.70 -2.84 6.05
C ALA A 102 3.16 -2.42 6.31
N LEU A 103 3.78 -2.93 7.38
CA LEU A 103 5.20 -2.68 7.68
C LEU A 103 6.12 -3.31 6.63
N ALA A 104 5.85 -4.55 6.20
CA ALA A 104 6.60 -5.20 5.13
C ALA A 104 6.50 -4.43 3.81
N ALA A 105 5.31 -3.90 3.49
CA ALA A 105 5.04 -3.14 2.27
C ALA A 105 5.83 -1.83 2.16
N VAL A 106 6.19 -1.20 3.28
CA VAL A 106 7.04 0.02 3.33
C VAL A 106 8.52 -0.27 3.64
N THR A 107 8.89 -1.54 3.88
CA THR A 107 10.28 -1.93 4.20
C THR A 107 10.80 -3.01 3.26
N ALA A 108 10.65 -4.29 3.60
CA ALA A 108 11.23 -5.41 2.87
C ALA A 108 10.71 -5.52 1.43
N ASN A 109 9.42 -5.29 1.20
CA ASN A 109 8.84 -5.35 -0.15
C ASN A 109 9.29 -4.15 -1.00
N ALA A 110 9.41 -2.96 -0.38
CA ALA A 110 9.92 -1.77 -1.04
C ALA A 110 11.39 -1.94 -1.45
N ALA A 111 12.22 -2.50 -0.56
CA ALA A 111 13.60 -2.85 -0.89
C ALA A 111 13.66 -3.82 -2.08
N TYR A 112 12.83 -4.87 -2.09
CA TYR A 112 12.74 -5.80 -3.22
C TYR A 112 12.31 -5.13 -4.53
N GLN A 113 11.28 -4.30 -4.49
CA GLN A 113 10.79 -3.59 -5.69
C GLN A 113 11.86 -2.65 -6.29
N CYS A 114 12.77 -2.16 -5.45
CA CYS A 114 13.89 -1.31 -5.85
C CYS A 114 15.20 -2.09 -6.14
N PHE A 115 15.19 -3.42 -6.10
CA PHE A 115 16.38 -4.29 -6.26
C PHE A 115 17.45 -4.11 -5.18
N GLU A 116 17.03 -3.77 -3.96
CA GLU A 116 17.88 -3.51 -2.79
C GLU A 116 17.63 -4.50 -1.63
N GLU A 117 16.90 -5.58 -1.89
CA GLU A 117 16.54 -6.60 -0.90
C GLU A 117 17.72 -7.35 -0.31
N ASN A 118 18.91 -7.24 -0.92
CA ASN A 118 20.15 -7.87 -0.48
C ASN A 118 21.00 -6.97 0.43
N THR A 119 20.62 -5.70 0.59
CA THR A 119 21.35 -4.72 1.40
C THR A 119 20.50 -4.06 2.46
N LYS A 120 19.18 -3.90 2.26
CA LYS A 120 18.30 -3.19 3.22
C LYS A 120 16.88 -3.76 3.32
N GLY A 121 16.05 -3.12 4.15
CA GLY A 121 14.65 -3.47 4.36
C GLY A 121 14.40 -4.60 5.38
N LYS A 122 15.45 -5.18 5.96
CA LYS A 122 15.40 -6.19 7.02
C LYS A 122 16.52 -5.96 8.03
N LEU A 123 16.25 -6.21 9.31
CA LEU A 123 17.27 -6.22 10.35
C LEU A 123 17.88 -7.62 10.46
N LYS A 124 18.98 -7.84 9.73
CA LYS A 124 19.75 -9.09 9.78
C LYS A 124 21.24 -8.84 9.52
N PRO A 125 22.15 -9.76 9.94
CA PRO A 125 23.57 -9.62 9.65
C PRO A 125 23.86 -9.42 8.16
N GLY A 126 24.77 -8.50 7.86
CA GLY A 126 25.15 -8.12 6.49
C GLY A 126 24.24 -7.08 5.82
N PHE A 127 23.16 -6.63 6.48
CA PHE A 127 22.28 -5.58 5.97
C PHE A 127 22.60 -4.24 6.63
N SER A 128 22.18 -3.14 5.99
CA SER A 128 22.26 -1.79 6.55
C SER A 128 21.60 -1.76 7.93
N GLY A 129 22.26 -1.10 8.88
CA GLY A 129 21.76 -0.88 10.25
C GLY A 129 20.71 0.24 10.34
N ASP A 130 19.90 0.42 9.30
CA ASP A 130 18.90 1.50 9.24
C ASP A 130 17.73 1.14 10.16
N VAL A 131 17.64 1.83 11.31
CA VAL A 131 16.67 1.55 12.37
C VAL A 131 15.92 2.82 12.77
N VAL A 132 14.67 2.64 13.21
CA VAL A 132 13.87 3.66 13.86
C VAL A 132 13.57 3.18 15.28
N ILE A 133 13.81 4.05 16.27
CA ILE A 133 13.46 3.82 17.67
C ILE A 133 12.14 4.56 17.93
N LEU A 134 11.14 3.84 18.48
CA LEU A 134 9.76 4.31 18.69
C LEU A 134 9.43 4.44 20.17
#